data_AF-A0A7Y3DBN0-F1
#
_entry.id   AF-A0A7Y3DBN0-F1
#
_cell.length_a   1.000
_cell.length_b   1.000
_cell.length_c   1.000
_cell.angle_alpha   90.00
_cell.angle_beta   90.00
_cell.angle_gamma   90.00
#
_symmetry.space_group_name_H-M   'P 1'
#
loop_
_entity.id
_entity.type
_entity.pdbx_description
1 polymer ?
#
loop_
_entity_poly.entity_id
_entity_poly.type
_entity_poly.pdbx_seq_one_letter_code
_entity_poly.pdbx_strand_id
1 'polypeptide(L)'
;MTIPEAAAALHDVWFRDEFDDPQAVGERAKLWFSSNASFDALLSKRFGDLPDRALAGELAAWCEQPRSSLALVLALDQLPRNLFRDTPRAFAYDSAALEATRSALVRGVDEDLHPVEACFLYLPLEHAEDADAQAESVVRFRALLTRAPAGLREQFESFLGFAERHAAVIERFGRFPHRNRILGRTSTPEEAHYLAEGGETFSGDDP
;
A
#
# COMPACT_ATOMS: atom_id res chain seq x y z
N MET A 1 18.37 -14.83 12.72
CA MET A 1 18.90 -13.73 11.88
C MET A 1 18.31 -12.44 12.41
N THR A 2 19.05 -11.32 12.35
CA THR A 2 18.58 -10.01 12.83
C THR A 2 17.95 -9.24 11.68
N ILE A 3 16.85 -8.53 11.93
CA ILE A 3 16.25 -7.63 10.93
C ILE A 3 17.29 -6.58 10.51
N PRO A 4 17.51 -6.32 9.20
CA PRO A 4 18.41 -5.26 8.76
C PRO A 4 18.04 -3.90 9.37
N GLU A 5 19.03 -3.11 9.76
CA GLU A 5 18.79 -1.85 10.50
C GLU A 5 17.85 -0.89 9.75
N ALA A 6 18.05 -0.72 8.45
CA ALA A 6 17.19 0.13 7.62
C ALA A 6 15.75 -0.42 7.51
N ALA A 7 15.56 -1.75 7.51
CA ALA A 7 14.24 -2.37 7.50
C ALA A 7 13.52 -2.14 8.83
N ALA A 8 14.22 -2.34 9.94
CA ALA A 8 13.69 -2.08 11.28
C ALA A 8 13.34 -0.59 11.46
N ALA A 9 14.20 0.31 10.98
CA ALA A 9 13.96 1.75 11.06
C ALA A 9 12.77 2.21 10.21
N LEU A 10 12.59 1.66 9.00
CA LEU A 10 11.43 1.96 8.16
C LEU A 10 10.14 1.47 8.82
N HIS A 11 10.16 0.23 9.31
CA HIS A 11 9.04 -0.38 10.01
C HIS A 11 8.62 0.43 11.26
N ASP A 12 9.58 0.82 12.11
CA ASP A 12 9.35 1.62 13.31
C ASP A 12 8.75 2.99 13.00
N VAL A 13 9.31 3.70 12.00
CA VAL A 13 8.77 5.02 11.59
C VAL A 13 7.33 4.88 11.08
N TRP A 14 7.08 3.84 10.29
CA TRP A 14 5.78 3.60 9.66
C TRP A 14 4.70 3.26 10.69
N PHE A 15 4.97 2.29 11.57
CA PHE A 15 3.95 1.75 12.46
C PHE A 15 4.00 2.32 13.88
N ARG A 16 5.19 2.48 14.48
CA ARG A 16 5.41 2.45 15.95
C ARG A 16 4.89 1.14 16.59
N ASP A 17 5.15 0.96 17.87
CA ASP A 17 4.76 -0.23 18.65
C ASP A 17 3.29 -0.21 19.15
N GLU A 18 2.41 0.65 18.62
CA GLU A 18 1.05 0.87 19.14
C GLU A 18 -0.02 0.30 18.21
N PHE A 19 -0.09 -1.04 18.13
CA PHE A 19 -0.97 -1.76 17.22
C PHE A 19 -2.36 -2.11 17.78
N ASP A 20 -2.50 -2.13 19.11
CA ASP A 20 -3.71 -2.59 19.80
C ASP A 20 -4.62 -1.44 20.27
N ASP A 21 -4.14 -0.19 20.21
CA ASP A 21 -4.92 0.99 20.56
C ASP A 21 -5.62 1.57 19.31
N PRO A 22 -6.97 1.53 19.24
CA PRO A 22 -7.72 2.09 18.13
C PRO A 22 -7.46 3.58 17.91
N GLN A 23 -7.20 4.34 18.98
CA GLN A 23 -6.90 5.75 18.85
C GLN A 23 -5.53 5.96 18.18
N ALA A 24 -4.50 5.24 18.63
CA ALA A 24 -3.17 5.29 18.04
C ALA A 24 -3.18 4.87 16.56
N VAL A 25 -3.87 3.78 16.22
CA VAL A 25 -4.02 3.32 14.84
C VAL A 25 -4.77 4.36 14.00
N GLY A 26 -5.85 4.94 14.52
CA GLY A 26 -6.62 5.98 13.83
C GLY A 26 -5.82 7.27 13.58
N GLU A 27 -5.06 7.74 14.55
CA GLU A 27 -4.15 8.89 14.35
C GLU A 27 -3.05 8.56 13.35
N ARG A 28 -2.55 7.32 13.37
CA ARG A 28 -1.54 6.88 12.44
C ARG A 28 -2.07 6.74 11.02
N ALA A 29 -3.31 6.31 10.84
CA ALA A 29 -3.98 6.20 9.55
C ALA A 29 -3.96 7.53 8.77
N LYS A 30 -4.01 8.67 9.47
CA LYS A 30 -3.87 10.00 8.85
C LYS A 30 -2.49 10.24 8.22
N LEU A 31 -1.44 9.57 8.70
CA LEU A 31 -0.10 9.63 8.10
C LEU A 31 0.06 8.65 6.93
N TRP A 32 -0.62 7.51 7.00
CA TRP A 32 -0.56 6.48 5.96
C TRP A 32 -1.37 6.86 4.73
N PHE A 33 -2.61 7.32 4.96
CA PHE A 33 -3.61 7.44 3.90
C PHE A 33 -3.93 8.89 3.53
N SER A 34 -3.33 9.90 4.18
CA SER A 34 -3.49 11.32 3.80
C SER A 34 -2.16 11.99 3.49
N SER A 35 -2.22 13.12 2.78
CA SER A 35 -1.04 13.91 2.48
C SER A 35 -0.49 14.58 3.74
N ASN A 36 0.82 14.47 3.98
CA ASN A 36 1.47 15.11 5.12
C ASN A 36 2.91 15.50 4.80
N ALA A 37 3.12 16.77 4.47
CA ALA A 37 4.42 17.29 4.03
C ALA A 37 5.56 17.06 5.04
N SER A 38 5.26 17.09 6.34
CA SER A 38 6.27 16.87 7.38
C SER A 38 6.70 15.40 7.46
N PHE A 39 5.76 14.49 7.28
CA PHE A 39 6.02 13.05 7.25
C PHE A 39 6.73 12.66 5.94
N ASP A 40 6.30 13.21 4.81
CA ASP A 40 6.96 12.99 3.51
C ASP A 40 8.42 13.47 3.54
N ALA A 41 8.68 14.64 4.13
CA ALA A 41 10.04 15.16 4.31
C ALA A 41 10.91 14.26 5.23
N LEU A 42 10.32 13.71 6.28
CA LEU A 42 10.99 12.74 7.16
C LEU A 42 11.36 11.47 6.39
N LEU A 43 10.42 10.90 5.64
CA LEU A 43 10.63 9.70 4.85
C LEU A 43 11.69 9.93 3.76
N SER A 44 11.62 11.07 3.06
CA SER A 44 12.59 11.45 2.03
C SER A 44 14.01 11.54 2.58
N LYS A 45 14.16 12.20 3.74
CA LYS A 45 15.47 12.33 4.39
C LYS A 45 16.05 10.99 4.85
N ARG A 46 15.23 10.08 5.35
CA ARG A 46 15.70 8.83 5.98
C ARG A 46 15.81 7.64 5.03
N PHE A 47 14.94 7.59 4.01
CA PHE A 47 14.68 6.40 3.22
C PHE A 47 14.58 6.67 1.72
N GLY A 48 14.97 7.86 1.27
CA GLY A 48 14.79 8.31 -0.12
C GLY A 48 15.51 7.46 -1.18
N ASP A 49 16.52 6.69 -0.79
CA ASP A 49 17.26 5.76 -1.67
C ASP A 49 16.65 4.35 -1.71
N LEU A 50 15.81 3.97 -0.73
CA LEU A 50 15.32 2.60 -0.58
C LEU A 50 14.50 2.11 -1.77
N PRO A 51 13.59 2.89 -2.39
CA PRO A 51 12.82 2.39 -3.55
C PRO A 51 13.72 1.97 -4.72
N ASP A 52 14.73 2.78 -5.05
CA ASP A 52 15.64 2.49 -6.16
C ASP A 52 16.53 1.29 -5.84
N ARG A 53 17.00 1.17 -4.60
CA ARG A 53 17.81 0.02 -4.14
C ARG A 53 17.01 -1.28 -4.09
N ALA A 54 15.75 -1.20 -3.66
CA ALA A 54 14.82 -2.32 -3.70
C ALA A 54 14.59 -2.79 -5.14
N LEU A 55 14.32 -1.85 -6.06
CA LEU A 55 14.12 -2.12 -7.48
C LEU A 55 15.37 -2.72 -8.14
N ALA A 56 16.57 -2.28 -7.73
CA ALA A 56 17.85 -2.84 -8.18
C ALA A 56 18.18 -4.21 -7.56
N GLY A 57 17.33 -4.74 -6.67
CA GLY A 57 17.54 -6.04 -6.00
C GLY A 57 18.54 -6.02 -4.84
N GLU A 58 19.05 -4.85 -4.46
CA GLU A 58 20.06 -4.71 -3.38
C GLU A 58 19.50 -5.07 -2.00
N LEU A 59 18.17 -5.05 -1.85
CA LEU A 59 17.47 -5.37 -0.61
C LEU A 59 16.90 -6.79 -0.59
N ALA A 60 17.32 -7.69 -1.51
CA ALA A 60 16.77 -9.04 -1.63
C ALA A 60 16.77 -9.83 -0.31
N ALA A 61 17.79 -9.68 0.53
CA ALA A 61 17.88 -10.35 1.84
C ALA A 61 16.78 -9.93 2.83
N TRP A 62 16.08 -8.81 2.58
CA TRP A 62 14.96 -8.40 3.42
C TRP A 62 13.79 -9.38 3.35
N CYS A 63 13.71 -10.22 2.31
CA CYS A 63 12.68 -11.24 2.26
C CYS A 63 12.83 -12.27 3.40
N GLU A 64 13.97 -12.45 4.05
CA GLU A 64 14.22 -13.58 4.95
C GLU A 64 13.38 -13.61 6.25
N GLN A 65 12.81 -12.47 6.68
CA GLN A 65 11.98 -12.38 7.89
C GLN A 65 10.66 -11.64 7.62
N PRO A 66 9.59 -11.89 8.41
CA PRO A 66 8.28 -11.28 8.15
C PRO A 66 8.29 -9.75 8.10
N ARG A 67 8.82 -9.10 9.15
CA ARG A 67 8.86 -7.63 9.23
C ARG A 67 9.80 -6.97 8.21
N SER A 68 10.92 -7.61 7.87
CA SER A 68 11.79 -7.09 6.81
C SER A 68 11.16 -7.28 5.42
N SER A 69 10.40 -8.36 5.20
CA SER A 69 9.63 -8.56 3.96
C SER A 69 8.58 -7.47 3.80
N LEU A 70 7.88 -7.15 4.88
CA LEU A 70 6.95 -6.02 4.90
C LEU A 70 7.67 -4.69 4.63
N ALA A 71 8.83 -4.46 5.24
CA ALA A 71 9.61 -3.25 4.98
C ALA A 71 10.05 -3.13 3.51
N LEU A 72 10.33 -4.25 2.83
CA LEU A 72 10.60 -4.25 1.39
C LEU A 72 9.36 -3.83 0.60
N VAL A 73 8.19 -4.36 0.96
CA VAL A 73 6.92 -3.95 0.35
C VAL A 73 6.63 -2.47 0.60
N LEU A 74 6.80 -1.97 1.83
CA LEU A 74 6.67 -0.54 2.13
C LEU A 74 7.64 0.32 1.31
N ALA A 75 8.87 -0.14 1.11
CA ALA A 75 9.86 0.59 0.33
C ALA A 75 9.51 0.70 -1.15
N LEU A 76 8.81 -0.29 -1.70
CA LEU A 76 8.39 -0.34 -3.10
C LEU A 76 7.00 0.26 -3.33
N ASP A 77 6.10 0.17 -2.36
CA ASP A 77 4.70 0.57 -2.53
C ASP A 77 4.39 1.91 -1.85
N GLN A 78 4.65 2.01 -0.55
CA GLN A 78 4.25 3.17 0.23
C GLN A 78 5.22 4.35 0.10
N LEU A 79 6.53 4.10 0.18
CA LEU A 79 7.53 5.17 0.05
C LEU A 79 7.36 5.96 -1.25
N PRO A 80 7.24 5.35 -2.45
CA PRO A 80 7.09 6.13 -3.68
C PRO A 80 5.86 7.04 -3.69
N ARG A 81 4.75 6.62 -3.05
CA ARG A 81 3.52 7.41 -2.92
C ARG A 81 3.71 8.64 -2.02
N ASN A 82 4.58 8.58 -1.01
CA ASN A 82 4.95 9.73 -0.19
C ASN A 82 6.05 10.60 -0.83
N LEU A 83 7.08 9.95 -1.39
CA LEU A 83 8.30 10.62 -1.87
C LEU A 83 8.11 11.34 -3.20
N PHE A 84 7.21 10.84 -4.05
CA PHE A 84 7.07 11.28 -5.43
C PHE A 84 5.62 11.66 -5.76
N ARG A 85 4.88 12.18 -4.76
CA ARG A 85 3.50 12.68 -4.91
C ARG A 85 3.34 13.52 -6.18
N ASP A 86 2.21 13.34 -6.84
CA ASP A 86 1.85 14.05 -8.06
C ASP A 86 2.83 13.88 -9.24
N THR A 87 3.69 12.85 -9.19
CA THR A 87 4.56 12.48 -10.31
C THR A 87 4.31 11.04 -10.78
N PRO A 88 4.56 10.71 -12.06
CA PRO A 88 4.47 9.34 -12.55
C PRO A 88 5.35 8.35 -11.78
N ARG A 89 6.44 8.85 -11.15
CA ARG A 89 7.39 8.02 -10.40
C ARG A 89 6.76 7.36 -9.17
N ALA A 90 5.68 7.92 -8.62
CA ALA A 90 4.96 7.29 -7.51
C ALA A 90 4.45 5.87 -7.84
N PHE A 91 4.24 5.56 -9.13
CA PHE A 91 3.71 4.28 -9.60
C PHE A 91 4.77 3.39 -10.26
N ALA A 92 6.01 3.89 -10.41
CA ALA A 92 7.06 3.20 -11.17
C ALA A 92 7.53 1.87 -10.53
N TYR A 93 7.17 1.65 -9.27
CA TYR A 93 7.62 0.51 -8.46
C TYR A 93 6.50 -0.52 -8.21
N ASP A 94 5.26 -0.24 -8.65
CA ASP A 94 4.07 -1.05 -8.35
C ASP A 94 4.23 -2.52 -8.78
N SER A 95 4.86 -2.78 -9.93
CA SER A 95 5.11 -4.16 -10.39
C SER A 95 6.06 -4.92 -9.45
N ALA A 96 7.13 -4.28 -9.00
CA ALA A 96 8.08 -4.88 -8.08
C ALA A 96 7.47 -5.07 -6.68
N ALA A 97 6.63 -4.11 -6.24
CA ALA A 97 5.86 -4.24 -5.00
C ALA A 97 4.92 -5.45 -5.05
N LEU A 98 4.18 -5.64 -6.15
CA LEU A 98 3.29 -6.77 -6.36
C LEU A 98 4.04 -8.11 -6.33
N GLU A 99 5.20 -8.19 -6.98
CA GLU A 99 6.06 -9.38 -6.95
C GLU A 99 6.56 -9.69 -5.54
N ALA A 100 7.03 -8.66 -4.81
CA ALA A 100 7.49 -8.81 -3.43
C ALA A 100 6.36 -9.28 -2.50
N THR A 101 5.15 -8.71 -2.66
CA THR A 101 3.95 -9.15 -1.93
C THR A 101 3.63 -10.61 -2.23
N ARG A 102 3.50 -11.02 -3.50
CA ARG A 102 3.20 -12.41 -3.86
C ARG A 102 4.25 -13.38 -3.31
N SER A 103 5.53 -13.02 -3.37
CA SER A 103 6.61 -13.81 -2.78
C SER A 103 6.50 -13.94 -1.25
N ALA A 104 6.09 -12.87 -0.55
CA ALA A 104 5.84 -12.91 0.88
C ALA A 104 4.63 -13.80 1.23
N LEU A 105 3.54 -13.70 0.48
CA LEU A 105 2.33 -14.50 0.67
C LEU A 105 2.55 -15.99 0.47
N VAL A 106 3.33 -16.39 -0.55
CA VAL A 106 3.70 -17.80 -0.77
C VAL A 106 4.42 -18.41 0.44
N ARG A 107 5.08 -17.57 1.24
CA ARG A 107 5.84 -17.98 2.43
C ARG A 107 5.05 -17.82 3.73
N GLY A 108 3.78 -17.40 3.66
CA GLY A 108 2.92 -17.20 4.83
C GLY A 108 3.33 -16.02 5.70
N VAL A 109 4.08 -15.04 5.16
CA VAL A 109 4.58 -13.89 5.95
C VAL A 109 3.44 -13.13 6.65
N ASP A 110 2.27 -13.04 6.03
CA ASP A 110 1.09 -12.35 6.58
C ASP A 110 0.46 -13.05 7.79
N GLU A 111 0.73 -14.33 8.01
CA GLU A 111 0.27 -15.07 9.19
C GLU A 111 1.09 -14.69 10.43
N ASP A 112 2.38 -14.36 10.25
CA ASP A 112 3.31 -13.95 11.30
C ASP A 112 3.26 -12.45 11.64
N LEU A 113 2.56 -11.66 10.83
CA LEU A 113 2.39 -10.22 11.03
C LEU A 113 1.15 -9.91 11.87
N HIS A 114 1.21 -8.81 12.62
CA HIS A 114 0.02 -8.22 13.22
C HIS A 114 -0.99 -7.85 12.12
N PRO A 115 -2.32 -7.98 12.33
CA PRO A 115 -3.31 -7.68 11.30
C PRO A 115 -3.17 -6.29 10.65
N VAL A 116 -2.77 -5.27 11.43
CA VAL A 116 -2.49 -3.92 10.89
C VAL A 116 -1.28 -3.93 9.96
N GLU A 117 -0.23 -4.68 10.28
CA GLU A 117 0.94 -4.84 9.42
C GLU A 117 0.59 -5.60 8.12
N ALA A 118 -0.20 -6.68 8.24
CA ALA A 118 -0.62 -7.49 7.10
C ALA A 118 -1.47 -6.72 6.07
N CYS A 119 -2.25 -5.72 6.51
CA CYS A 119 -2.95 -4.77 5.62
C CYS A 119 -1.99 -4.18 4.58
N PHE A 120 -0.84 -3.66 5.02
CA PHE A 120 0.16 -3.04 4.14
C PHE A 120 0.87 -4.04 3.23
N LEU A 121 0.93 -5.32 3.62
CA LEU A 121 1.44 -6.35 2.73
C LEU A 121 0.49 -6.58 1.54
N TYR A 122 -0.82 -6.38 1.73
CA TYR A 122 -1.84 -6.61 0.71
C TYR A 122 -2.06 -5.40 -0.21
N LEU A 123 -1.70 -4.18 0.20
CA LEU A 123 -1.92 -2.96 -0.60
C LEU A 123 -1.38 -3.03 -2.04
N PRO A 124 -0.22 -3.65 -2.34
CA PRO A 124 0.21 -3.81 -3.73
C PRO A 124 -0.75 -4.61 -4.62
N LEU A 125 -1.55 -5.53 -4.04
CA LEU A 125 -2.62 -6.22 -4.77
C LEU A 125 -3.74 -5.24 -5.13
N GLU A 126 -4.15 -4.40 -4.17
CA GLU A 126 -5.17 -3.34 -4.34
C GLU A 126 -4.71 -2.24 -5.31
N HIS A 127 -3.42 -1.96 -5.37
CA HIS A 127 -2.87 -0.93 -6.24
C HIS A 127 -2.60 -1.39 -7.68
N ALA A 128 -2.68 -2.69 -7.95
CA ALA A 128 -2.38 -3.25 -9.26
C ALA A 128 -3.54 -3.02 -10.25
N GLU A 129 -3.21 -2.59 -11.47
CA GLU A 129 -4.14 -2.59 -12.61
C GLU A 129 -4.21 -4.00 -13.23
N ASP A 130 -4.58 -4.99 -12.42
CA ASP A 130 -4.64 -6.42 -12.75
C ASP A 130 -5.85 -7.07 -12.08
N ALA A 131 -6.75 -7.69 -12.85
CA ALA A 131 -8.01 -8.22 -12.33
C ALA A 131 -7.82 -9.37 -11.32
N ASP A 132 -6.82 -10.22 -11.56
CA ASP A 132 -6.52 -11.34 -10.66
C ASP A 132 -5.94 -10.85 -9.34
N ALA A 133 -5.04 -9.86 -9.37
CA ALA A 133 -4.55 -9.19 -8.16
C ALA A 133 -5.68 -8.52 -7.36
N GLN A 134 -6.63 -7.86 -8.02
CA GLN A 134 -7.78 -7.25 -7.36
C GLN A 134 -8.68 -8.29 -6.68
N ALA A 135 -8.96 -9.41 -7.37
CA ALA A 135 -9.72 -10.51 -6.79
C ALA A 135 -9.00 -11.11 -5.57
N GLU A 136 -7.67 -11.29 -5.65
CA GLU A 136 -6.87 -11.73 -4.51
C GLU A 136 -6.91 -10.71 -3.36
N SER A 137 -6.78 -9.42 -3.65
CA SER A 137 -6.86 -8.34 -2.67
C SER A 137 -8.13 -8.44 -1.83
N VAL A 138 -9.28 -8.50 -2.48
CA VAL A 138 -10.59 -8.60 -1.79
C VAL A 138 -10.67 -9.86 -0.92
N VAL A 139 -10.18 -11.00 -1.41
CA VAL A 139 -10.15 -12.24 -0.61
C VAL A 139 -9.27 -12.09 0.63
N ARG A 140 -8.07 -11.49 0.48
CA ARG A 140 -7.12 -11.28 1.58
C ARG A 140 -7.67 -10.30 2.61
N PHE A 141 -8.21 -9.15 2.20
CA PHE A 141 -8.81 -8.19 3.12
C PHE A 141 -10.05 -8.74 3.83
N ARG A 142 -10.85 -9.58 3.17
CA ARG A 142 -11.98 -10.26 3.82
C ARG A 142 -11.51 -11.25 4.88
N ALA A 143 -10.46 -12.02 4.59
CA ALA A 143 -9.84 -12.89 5.59
C ALA A 143 -9.22 -12.07 6.74
N LEU A 144 -8.59 -10.93 6.43
CA LEU A 144 -7.97 -10.05 7.42
C LEU A 144 -8.99 -9.46 8.39
N LEU A 145 -10.19 -9.08 7.91
CA LEU A 145 -11.29 -8.64 8.75
C LEU A 145 -11.70 -9.70 9.78
N THR A 146 -11.57 -11.00 9.47
CA THR A 146 -11.85 -12.06 10.46
C THR A 146 -10.80 -12.13 11.57
N ARG A 147 -9.58 -11.64 11.31
CA ARG A 147 -8.46 -11.53 12.25
C ARG A 147 -8.40 -10.17 12.95
N ALA A 148 -9.35 -9.26 12.68
CA ALA A 148 -9.32 -7.91 13.21
C ALA A 148 -9.37 -7.91 14.75
N PRO A 149 -8.47 -7.16 15.43
CA PRO A 149 -8.58 -6.93 16.87
C PRO A 149 -9.94 -6.31 17.21
N ALA A 150 -10.51 -6.66 18.37
CA ALA A 150 -11.88 -6.29 18.73
C ALA A 150 -12.14 -4.77 18.66
N GLY A 151 -11.17 -3.94 19.04
CA GLY A 151 -11.25 -2.49 18.99
C GLY A 151 -11.03 -1.86 17.61
N LEU A 152 -10.58 -2.64 16.62
CA LEU A 152 -10.22 -2.14 15.28
C LEU A 152 -11.18 -2.58 14.19
N ARG A 153 -12.27 -3.27 14.52
CA ARG A 153 -13.15 -3.87 13.52
C ARG A 153 -13.61 -2.90 12.44
N GLU A 154 -14.05 -1.69 12.82
CA GLU A 154 -14.49 -0.65 11.88
C GLU A 154 -13.37 -0.24 10.90
N GLN A 155 -12.12 -0.17 11.39
CA GLN A 155 -10.96 0.15 10.56
C GLN A 155 -10.70 -0.95 9.51
N PHE A 156 -10.86 -2.22 9.87
CA PHE A 156 -10.69 -3.35 8.95
C PHE A 156 -11.87 -3.49 7.98
N GLU A 157 -13.09 -3.12 8.39
CA GLU A 157 -14.24 -3.00 7.49
C GLU A 157 -13.99 -1.90 6.45
N SER A 158 -13.41 -0.78 6.87
CA SER A 158 -12.97 0.29 5.96
C SER A 158 -11.93 -0.22 4.95
N PHE A 159 -10.87 -0.91 5.40
CA PHE A 159 -9.86 -1.49 4.51
C PHE A 159 -10.46 -2.44 3.47
N LEU A 160 -11.36 -3.33 3.88
CA LEU A 160 -12.07 -4.19 2.93
C LEU A 160 -12.92 -3.38 1.93
N GLY A 161 -13.62 -2.34 2.40
CA GLY A 161 -14.40 -1.47 1.54
C GLY A 161 -13.55 -0.72 0.50
N PHE A 162 -12.32 -0.34 0.83
CA PHE A 162 -11.37 0.20 -0.15
C PHE A 162 -10.96 -0.85 -1.18
N ALA A 163 -10.62 -2.07 -0.77
CA ALA A 163 -10.26 -3.15 -1.67
C ALA A 163 -11.39 -3.47 -2.67
N GLU A 164 -12.64 -3.52 -2.19
CA GLU A 164 -13.81 -3.79 -3.03
C GLU A 164 -14.06 -2.65 -4.03
N ARG A 165 -13.86 -1.39 -3.65
CA ARG A 165 -13.99 -0.24 -4.56
C ARG A 165 -12.88 -0.20 -5.61
N HIS A 166 -11.63 -0.51 -5.25
CA HIS A 166 -10.55 -0.64 -6.22
C HIS A 166 -10.83 -1.75 -7.24
N ALA A 167 -11.28 -2.91 -6.76
CA ALA A 167 -11.63 -4.03 -7.62
C ALA A 167 -12.75 -3.67 -8.60
N ALA A 168 -13.79 -2.96 -8.16
CA ALA A 168 -14.87 -2.50 -9.02
C ALA A 168 -14.40 -1.54 -10.14
N VAL A 169 -13.44 -0.66 -9.85
CA VAL A 169 -12.86 0.24 -10.85
C VAL A 169 -12.08 -0.55 -11.91
N ILE A 170 -11.28 -1.52 -11.48
CA ILE A 170 -10.51 -2.38 -12.40
C ILE A 170 -11.42 -3.32 -13.19
N GLU A 171 -12.48 -3.87 -12.59
CA GLU A 171 -13.47 -4.67 -13.30
C GLU A 171 -14.13 -3.86 -14.43
N ARG A 172 -14.45 -2.59 -14.15
CA ARG A 172 -15.11 -1.71 -15.12
C ARG A 172 -14.18 -1.21 -16.23
N PHE A 173 -12.96 -0.78 -15.89
CA PHE A 173 -12.09 -0.05 -16.83
C PHE A 173 -10.81 -0.79 -17.20
N GLY A 174 -10.47 -1.87 -16.50
CA GLY A 174 -9.21 -2.61 -16.64
C GLY A 174 -7.98 -1.85 -16.12
N ARG A 175 -8.17 -0.64 -15.59
CA ARG A 175 -7.11 0.26 -15.08
C ARG A 175 -7.74 1.35 -14.21
N PHE A 176 -6.93 2.15 -13.54
CA PHE A 176 -7.39 3.29 -12.73
C PHE A 176 -7.47 4.58 -13.57
N PRO A 177 -8.67 5.10 -13.89
CA PRO A 177 -8.80 6.27 -14.75
C PRO A 177 -8.13 7.53 -14.19
N HIS A 178 -8.14 7.71 -12.86
CA HIS A 178 -7.50 8.87 -12.22
C HIS A 178 -5.98 8.94 -12.48
N ARG A 179 -5.33 7.80 -12.76
CA ARG A 179 -3.90 7.74 -13.10
C ARG A 179 -3.62 8.15 -14.55
N ASN A 180 -4.64 8.32 -15.41
CA ASN A 180 -4.43 8.57 -16.84
C ASN A 180 -3.59 9.82 -17.09
N ARG A 181 -3.94 10.96 -16.47
CA ARG A 181 -3.24 12.23 -16.66
C ARG A 181 -1.77 12.14 -16.23
N ILE A 182 -1.51 11.59 -15.04
CA ILE A 182 -0.16 11.52 -14.46
C ILE A 182 0.72 10.50 -15.18
N LEU A 183 0.14 9.45 -15.78
CA LEU A 183 0.85 8.46 -16.60
C LEU A 183 0.85 8.79 -18.10
N GLY A 184 0.34 9.95 -18.51
CA GLY A 184 0.31 10.37 -19.92
C GLY A 184 -0.60 9.53 -20.83
N ARG A 185 -1.63 8.88 -20.26
CA ARG A 185 -2.62 8.08 -20.98
C ARG A 185 -3.81 8.95 -21.40
N THR A 186 -4.36 8.68 -22.58
CA THR A 186 -5.63 9.27 -23.02
C THR A 186 -6.79 8.53 -22.34
N SER A 187 -7.68 9.28 -21.69
CA SER A 187 -8.93 8.74 -21.15
C SER A 187 -9.92 8.41 -22.27
N THR A 188 -10.64 7.30 -22.15
CA THR A 188 -11.82 7.02 -22.97
C THR A 188 -12.96 7.99 -22.62
N PRO A 189 -14.00 8.13 -23.47
CA PRO A 189 -15.17 8.92 -23.12
C PRO A 189 -15.86 8.47 -21.82
N GLU A 190 -15.90 7.15 -21.58
CA GLU A 190 -16.49 6.60 -20.36
C GLU A 190 -15.66 6.93 -19.12
N GLU A 191 -14.34 6.78 -19.20
CA GLU A 191 -13.42 7.14 -18.12
C GLU A 191 -13.48 8.63 -17.80
N ALA A 192 -13.55 9.50 -18.82
CA ALA A 192 -13.66 10.94 -18.64
C ALA A 192 -14.98 11.34 -17.98
N HIS A 193 -16.10 10.70 -18.38
CA HIS A 193 -17.40 10.92 -17.76
C HIS A 193 -17.41 10.46 -16.30
N TYR A 194 -16.88 9.27 -16.03
CA TYR A 194 -16.73 8.72 -14.67
C TYR A 194 -15.97 9.67 -13.74
N LEU A 195 -14.82 10.18 -14.19
CA LEU A 195 -14.04 11.15 -13.40
C LEU A 195 -14.79 12.49 -13.21
N ALA A 196 -15.54 12.95 -14.20
CA ALA A 196 -16.31 14.19 -14.10
C ALA A 196 -17.48 14.10 -13.11
N GLU A 197 -18.00 12.90 -12.84
CA GLU A 197 -19.07 12.66 -11.87
C GLU A 197 -18.56 12.40 -10.44
N GLY A 198 -17.26 12.61 -10.19
CA GLY A 198 -16.67 12.36 -8.87
C GLY A 198 -16.25 10.90 -8.68
N GLY A 199 -15.84 10.23 -9.76
CA GLY A 199 -15.29 8.88 -9.70
C GLY A 199 -14.08 8.77 -8.76
N GLU A 200 -13.82 7.55 -8.31
CA GLU A 200 -12.83 7.23 -7.29
C GLU A 200 -11.42 7.65 -7.70
N THR A 201 -10.80 8.46 -6.83
CA THR A 201 -9.41 8.90 -6.98
C THR A 201 -8.46 8.19 -6.02
N PHE A 202 -8.99 7.63 -4.93
CA PHE A 202 -8.24 6.97 -3.86
C PHE A 202 -7.06 7.80 -3.32
N SER A 203 -7.11 9.12 -3.53
CA SER A 203 -6.20 10.08 -2.92
C SER A 203 -6.74 10.39 -1.52
N GLY A 204 -5.86 10.45 -0.54
CA GLY A 204 -6.17 10.76 0.86
C GLY A 204 -6.80 12.11 1.20
N ASP A 205 -7.21 12.84 0.17
CA ASP A 205 -7.79 14.17 0.21
C ASP A 205 -9.23 14.16 -0.37
N ASP A 206 -9.88 12.98 -0.46
CA ASP A 206 -11.32 12.93 -0.77
C ASP A 206 -12.09 13.69 0.33
N PRO A 207 -12.95 14.66 -0.05
CA PRO A 207 -13.59 15.61 0.88
C PRO A 207 -14.58 14.99 1.86
#